data_AF-A0A2E3X0R3-F1
#
_entry.id   AF-A0A2E3X0R3-F1
#
_cell.length_a   1.000
_cell.length_b   1.000
_cell.length_c   1.000
_cell.angle_alpha   90.00
_cell.angle_beta   90.00
_cell.angle_gamma   90.00
#
_symmetry.space_group_name_H-M   'P 1'
#
loop_
_entity.id
_entity.type
_entity.pdbx_description
1 polymer ?
#
loop_
_entity_poly.entity_id
_entity_poly.type
_entity_poly.pdbx_seq_one_letter_code
_entity_poly.pdbx_strand_id
1 'polypeptide(L)'
;MTVSAQGESIQNEVAYGIEYDWSNLDDDFDSLTGINLNEILSRTMLAATDAGLTLTVAQLSTGSSNIYVESAEDRTATTIEIDDESHSVWTRATDVTIRHAVLFDSALVTEWIDSSGSDPTGFDGYLSVDSENAVAVDVNMIEYLDDDYNLYGIDMDFSLASEVSVEYQMDAGLEGAGEEFDFALKFGTGFDLNVPEATAEWRLGEKAPFFPVVSTYEDVEIECADDAALTTSGSEADLKIECGTLEGDYSVSTGFTFDLSDIPTENFGMDAGLLDISISDEISSTGGWDTDMEDFLEADDDDDESDDHHDESDEHHHHGDGDYHHEHSGDDEST
;
A
#
# COMPACT_ATOMS: atom_id res chain seq x y z
N MET A 1 -31.36 18.60 45.30
CA MET A 1 -31.10 17.60 44.25
C MET A 1 -30.80 18.41 43.00
N THR A 2 -29.53 18.66 42.77
CA THR A 2 -29.03 19.41 41.60
C THR A 2 -28.00 18.49 40.99
N VAL A 3 -28.44 17.73 39.99
CA VAL A 3 -27.53 17.08 39.05
C VAL A 3 -27.05 18.22 38.15
N SER A 4 -25.82 18.66 38.37
CA SER A 4 -25.13 19.49 37.39
C SER A 4 -24.70 18.54 36.28
N ALA A 5 -25.04 18.87 35.03
CA ALA A 5 -24.41 18.25 33.88
C ALA A 5 -22.89 18.47 34.03
N GLN A 6 -22.12 17.39 34.11
CA GLN A 6 -20.68 17.44 33.86
C GLN A 6 -20.53 17.87 32.41
N GLY A 7 -19.75 18.94 32.18
CA GLY A 7 -19.33 19.31 30.83
C GLY A 7 -18.54 18.16 30.22
N GLU A 8 -18.57 18.07 28.89
CA GLU A 8 -17.81 17.08 28.12
C GLU A 8 -16.37 17.00 28.64
N SER A 9 -15.94 15.80 29.01
CA SER A 9 -14.57 15.49 29.44
C SER A 9 -13.56 15.57 28.29
N ILE A 10 -14.09 15.67 27.06
CA ILE A 10 -13.35 15.89 25.83
C ILE A 10 -12.82 17.32 25.80
N GLN A 11 -11.51 17.46 25.65
CA GLN A 11 -10.78 18.73 25.60
C GLN A 11 -9.73 18.69 24.47
N ASN A 12 -9.19 19.85 24.14
CA ASN A 12 -8.07 20.00 23.19
C ASN A 12 -8.30 19.33 21.82
N GLU A 13 -9.53 19.41 21.31
CA GLU A 13 -9.90 18.89 20.00
C GLU A 13 -9.22 19.71 18.89
N VAL A 14 -8.45 19.03 18.05
CA VAL A 14 -7.76 19.61 16.89
C VAL A 14 -8.06 18.74 15.67
N ALA A 15 -8.56 19.37 14.61
CA ALA A 15 -8.76 18.72 13.32
C ALA A 15 -8.11 19.54 12.21
N TYR A 16 -7.38 18.86 11.32
CA TYR A 16 -6.78 19.46 10.13
C TYR A 16 -6.74 18.45 8.99
N GLY A 17 -6.59 18.94 7.76
CA GLY A 17 -6.52 18.07 6.60
C GLY A 17 -6.13 18.80 5.33
N ILE A 18 -5.88 18.03 4.29
CA ILE A 18 -5.51 18.49 2.95
C ILE A 18 -6.37 17.72 1.95
N GLU A 19 -6.90 18.43 0.98
CA GLU A 19 -7.68 17.88 -0.14
C GLU A 19 -7.08 18.34 -1.46
N TYR A 20 -7.03 17.44 -2.43
CA TYR A 20 -6.65 17.69 -3.81
C TYR A 20 -7.73 17.17 -4.74
N ASP A 21 -8.19 18.02 -5.66
CA ASP A 21 -9.16 17.69 -6.70
C ASP A 21 -8.43 17.43 -8.03
N TRP A 22 -8.51 16.19 -8.50
CA TRP A 22 -7.80 15.71 -9.68
C TRP A 22 -8.28 16.34 -10.99
N SER A 23 -9.43 17.02 -11.00
CA SER A 23 -9.85 17.79 -12.18
C SER A 23 -8.96 19.01 -12.45
N ASN A 24 -8.15 19.44 -11.47
CA ASN A 24 -7.19 20.54 -11.63
C ASN A 24 -5.81 20.08 -12.16
N LEU A 25 -5.61 18.78 -12.40
CA LEU A 25 -4.30 18.21 -12.76
C LEU A 25 -3.63 18.93 -13.93
N ASP A 26 -4.37 19.20 -15.01
CA ASP A 26 -3.86 19.87 -16.21
C ASP A 26 -3.40 21.31 -15.93
N ASP A 27 -4.22 22.06 -15.19
CA ASP A 27 -3.96 23.46 -14.86
C ASP A 27 -2.76 23.58 -13.89
N ASP A 28 -2.68 22.67 -12.92
CA ASP A 28 -1.59 22.62 -11.97
C ASP A 28 -0.28 22.20 -12.66
N PHE A 29 -0.33 21.22 -13.57
CA PHE A 29 0.84 20.83 -14.37
C PHE A 29 1.35 21.98 -15.25
N ASP A 30 0.47 22.73 -15.91
CA ASP A 30 0.86 23.93 -16.67
C ASP A 30 1.45 25.01 -15.74
N SER A 31 0.85 25.22 -14.56
CA SER A 31 1.36 26.22 -13.61
C SER A 31 2.75 25.88 -13.06
N LEU A 32 3.02 24.60 -12.81
CA LEU A 32 4.28 24.11 -12.23
C LEU A 32 5.39 23.98 -13.27
N THR A 33 5.05 23.55 -14.49
CA THR A 33 6.05 23.21 -15.52
C THR A 33 6.11 24.23 -16.66
N GLY A 34 5.06 25.03 -16.85
CA GLY A 34 4.85 25.89 -18.03
C GLY A 34 4.51 25.12 -19.30
N ILE A 35 4.19 23.82 -19.19
CA ILE A 35 3.83 22.94 -20.31
C ILE A 35 2.31 22.76 -20.33
N ASN A 36 1.68 23.29 -21.38
CA ASN A 36 0.25 23.13 -21.60
C ASN A 36 -0.04 21.86 -22.44
N LEU A 37 -0.47 20.78 -21.78
CA LEU A 37 -0.79 19.51 -22.44
C LEU A 37 -1.92 19.65 -23.46
N ASN A 38 -2.96 20.40 -23.11
CA ASN A 38 -4.10 20.66 -24.00
C ASN A 38 -3.67 21.37 -25.30
N GLU A 39 -2.72 22.30 -25.24
CA GLU A 39 -2.15 22.94 -26.42
C GLU A 39 -1.34 21.95 -27.28
N ILE A 40 -0.54 21.09 -26.66
CA ILE A 40 0.25 20.06 -27.37
C ILE A 40 -0.67 19.09 -28.12
N LEU A 41 -1.71 18.58 -27.45
CA LEU A 41 -2.68 17.68 -28.05
C LEU A 41 -3.44 18.37 -29.19
N SER A 42 -3.90 19.61 -28.97
CA SER A 42 -4.59 20.40 -29.99
C SER A 42 -3.74 20.62 -31.24
N ARG A 43 -2.46 20.99 -31.08
CA ARG A 43 -1.53 21.16 -32.20
C ARG A 43 -1.27 19.86 -32.95
N THR A 44 -1.22 18.74 -32.24
CA THR A 44 -1.02 17.41 -32.83
C THR A 44 -2.24 17.00 -33.69
N MET A 45 -3.46 17.20 -33.19
CA MET A 45 -4.70 16.95 -33.94
C MET A 45 -4.81 17.86 -35.18
N LEU A 46 -4.40 19.12 -35.08
CA LEU A 46 -4.35 20.03 -36.24
C LEU A 46 -3.34 19.57 -37.30
N ALA A 47 -2.15 19.13 -36.89
CA ALA A 47 -1.14 18.61 -37.81
C ALA A 47 -1.61 17.33 -38.51
N ALA A 48 -2.34 16.45 -37.81
CA ALA A 48 -2.98 15.28 -38.42
C ALA A 48 -4.01 15.68 -39.48
N THR A 49 -4.87 16.66 -39.14
CA THR A 49 -5.87 17.20 -40.08
C THR A 49 -5.21 17.77 -41.34
N ASP A 50 -4.13 18.54 -41.19
CA ASP A 50 -3.35 19.09 -42.31
C ASP A 50 -2.72 18.00 -43.19
N ALA A 51 -2.43 16.82 -42.61
CA ALA A 51 -1.94 15.64 -43.32
C ALA A 51 -3.06 14.79 -43.95
N GLY A 52 -4.33 15.14 -43.76
CA GLY A 52 -5.48 14.38 -44.25
C GLY A 52 -5.88 13.19 -43.37
N LEU A 53 -5.43 13.16 -42.11
CA LEU A 53 -5.77 12.18 -41.09
C LEU A 53 -6.76 12.80 -40.10
N THR A 54 -7.88 12.13 -39.82
CA THR A 54 -8.71 12.48 -38.66
C THR A 54 -8.02 11.92 -37.42
N LEU A 55 -7.74 12.76 -36.43
CA LEU A 55 -7.20 12.35 -35.13
C LEU A 55 -7.91 13.11 -34.02
N THR A 56 -8.46 12.38 -33.05
CA THR A 56 -8.98 12.92 -31.80
C THR A 56 -8.25 12.25 -30.64
N VAL A 57 -7.74 13.05 -29.72
CA VAL A 57 -7.19 12.58 -28.44
C VAL A 57 -8.00 13.24 -27.34
N ALA A 58 -8.59 12.44 -26.46
CA ALA A 58 -9.34 12.87 -25.30
C ALA A 58 -8.71 12.28 -24.05
N GLN A 59 -8.58 13.09 -23.00
CA GLN A 59 -8.07 12.68 -21.70
C GLN A 59 -8.93 13.35 -20.63
N LEU A 60 -9.21 12.62 -19.57
CA LEU A 60 -9.98 13.10 -18.43
C LEU A 60 -9.41 12.47 -17.16
N SER A 61 -9.15 13.30 -16.16
CA SER A 61 -8.81 12.84 -14.81
C SER A 61 -9.81 13.44 -13.85
N THR A 62 -10.48 12.58 -13.06
CA THR A 62 -11.45 13.02 -12.06
C THR A 62 -11.26 12.25 -10.77
N GLY A 63 -11.58 12.89 -9.65
CA GLY A 63 -11.43 12.26 -8.34
C GLY A 63 -10.91 13.21 -7.29
N SER A 64 -10.62 12.68 -6.10
CA SER A 64 -10.06 13.45 -5.01
C SER A 64 -9.05 12.63 -4.20
N SER A 65 -8.05 13.31 -3.65
CA SER A 65 -7.17 12.78 -2.61
C SER A 65 -7.35 13.61 -1.34
N ASN A 66 -7.49 12.96 -0.21
CA ASN A 66 -7.76 13.60 1.07
C ASN A 66 -6.97 12.93 2.19
N ILE A 67 -6.46 13.75 3.11
CA ILE A 67 -5.94 13.32 4.40
C ILE A 67 -6.62 14.18 5.46
N TYR A 68 -7.22 13.53 6.45
CA TYR A 68 -7.82 14.18 7.61
C TYR A 68 -7.20 13.60 8.88
N VAL A 69 -6.86 14.47 9.81
CA VAL A 69 -6.36 14.11 11.13
C VAL A 69 -7.24 14.81 12.16
N GLU A 70 -7.79 14.04 13.08
CA GLU A 70 -8.55 14.53 14.23
C GLU A 70 -7.91 13.99 15.50
N SER A 71 -7.73 14.83 16.51
CA SER A 71 -7.18 14.42 17.80
C SER A 71 -7.95 15.08 18.92
N ALA A 72 -8.27 14.31 19.96
CA ALA A 72 -9.03 14.78 21.11
C ALA A 72 -8.57 14.10 22.41
N GLU A 73 -8.60 14.83 23.51
CA GLU A 73 -8.24 14.31 24.83
C GLU A 73 -9.49 14.02 25.65
N ASP A 74 -9.68 12.79 26.14
CA ASP A 74 -10.66 12.47 27.18
C ASP A 74 -9.97 12.43 28.54
N ARG A 75 -10.17 13.48 29.33
CA ARG A 75 -9.58 13.63 30.69
C ARG A 75 -10.34 12.85 31.76
N THR A 76 -11.22 11.93 31.38
CA THR A 76 -11.84 11.01 32.32
C THR A 76 -10.80 10.02 32.82
N ALA A 77 -10.52 10.04 34.12
CA ALA A 77 -9.58 9.08 34.72
C ALA A 77 -10.05 7.64 34.48
N THR A 78 -9.19 6.86 33.83
CA THR A 78 -9.31 5.43 33.58
C THR A 78 -8.08 4.72 34.15
N THR A 79 -8.03 3.40 34.00
CA THR A 79 -6.88 2.59 34.42
C THR A 79 -6.37 1.73 33.28
N ILE A 80 -5.05 1.62 33.19
CA ILE A 80 -4.35 0.65 32.34
C ILE A 80 -3.54 -0.28 33.25
N GLU A 81 -3.42 -1.55 32.88
CA GLU A 81 -2.59 -2.52 33.57
C GLU A 81 -1.27 -2.69 32.79
N ILE A 82 -0.14 -2.54 33.47
CA ILE A 82 1.21 -2.81 32.94
C ILE A 82 1.92 -3.66 33.98
N ASP A 83 2.50 -4.79 33.59
CA ASP A 83 3.21 -5.72 34.48
C ASP A 83 2.44 -6.08 35.78
N ASP A 84 1.13 -6.34 35.65
CA ASP A 84 0.21 -6.61 36.77
C ASP A 84 0.03 -5.45 37.77
N GLU A 85 0.44 -4.22 37.43
CA GLU A 85 0.19 -2.99 38.19
C GLU A 85 -0.82 -2.07 37.48
N SER A 86 -1.76 -1.53 38.26
CA SER A 86 -2.81 -0.63 37.79
C SER A 86 -2.37 0.83 37.87
N HIS A 87 -2.37 1.52 36.74
CA HIS A 87 -2.00 2.94 36.64
C HIS A 87 -3.19 3.80 36.29
N SER A 88 -3.33 4.95 36.98
CA SER A 88 -4.38 5.94 36.67
C SER A 88 -3.94 6.81 35.50
N VAL A 89 -4.70 6.78 34.41
CA VAL A 89 -4.40 7.48 33.16
C VAL A 89 -5.63 8.20 32.61
N TRP A 90 -5.42 9.05 31.61
CA TRP A 90 -6.43 9.59 30.72
C TRP A 90 -6.00 9.29 29.27
N THR A 91 -6.90 9.46 28.29
CA THR A 91 -6.61 9.06 26.91
C THR A 91 -6.58 10.22 25.93
N ARG A 92 -5.66 10.15 24.97
CA ARG A 92 -5.73 10.96 23.75
C ARG A 92 -6.03 10.05 22.57
N ALA A 93 -7.14 10.29 21.89
CA ALA A 93 -7.49 9.58 20.67
C ALA A 93 -7.06 10.43 19.46
N THR A 94 -6.43 9.79 18.48
CA THR A 94 -6.08 10.42 17.20
C THR A 94 -6.55 9.53 16.07
N ASP A 95 -7.41 10.08 15.22
CA ASP A 95 -7.92 9.45 14.01
C ASP A 95 -7.21 10.03 12.78
N VAL A 96 -6.67 9.16 11.93
CA VAL A 96 -6.11 9.51 10.63
C VAL A 96 -6.92 8.82 9.54
N THR A 97 -7.52 9.60 8.67
CA THR A 97 -8.34 9.12 7.55
C THR A 97 -7.69 9.57 6.24
N ILE A 98 -7.27 8.61 5.42
CA ILE A 98 -6.80 8.85 4.06
C ILE A 98 -7.84 8.32 3.09
N ARG A 99 -8.23 9.15 2.11
CA ARG A 99 -9.16 8.78 1.04
C ARG A 99 -8.60 9.25 -0.28
N HIS A 100 -8.33 8.32 -1.17
CA HIS A 100 -7.90 8.57 -2.52
C HIS A 100 -8.82 7.81 -3.47
N ALA A 101 -9.32 8.48 -4.49
CA ALA A 101 -10.00 7.83 -5.60
C ALA A 101 -9.79 8.69 -6.83
N VAL A 102 -9.23 8.12 -7.89
CA VAL A 102 -9.03 8.79 -9.17
C VAL A 102 -9.41 7.86 -10.31
N LEU A 103 -10.11 8.43 -11.28
CA LEU A 103 -10.40 7.83 -12.57
C LEU A 103 -9.55 8.57 -13.61
N PHE A 104 -8.83 7.81 -14.42
CA PHE A 104 -8.09 8.29 -15.58
C PHE A 104 -8.65 7.64 -16.83
N ASP A 105 -9.31 8.44 -17.66
CA ASP A 105 -9.87 8.01 -18.93
C ASP A 105 -9.10 8.66 -20.07
N SER A 106 -8.68 7.87 -21.05
CA SER A 106 -8.02 8.36 -22.25
C SER A 106 -8.58 7.64 -23.46
N ALA A 107 -8.83 8.37 -24.54
CA ALA A 107 -9.24 7.82 -25.82
C ALA A 107 -8.48 8.44 -26.98
N LEU A 108 -8.11 7.61 -27.94
CA LEU A 108 -7.56 7.98 -29.23
C LEU A 108 -8.48 7.44 -30.31
N VAL A 109 -8.94 8.32 -31.19
CA VAL A 109 -9.72 7.97 -32.37
C VAL A 109 -9.00 8.48 -33.60
N THR A 110 -8.76 7.60 -34.57
CA THR A 110 -8.07 7.95 -35.80
C THR A 110 -8.78 7.35 -37.00
N GLU A 111 -8.78 8.08 -38.11
CA GLU A 111 -9.38 7.61 -39.37
C GLU A 111 -8.63 8.22 -40.56
N TRP A 112 -8.33 7.39 -41.56
CA TRP A 112 -7.80 7.81 -42.84
C TRP A 112 -8.45 7.03 -43.98
N ILE A 113 -8.81 7.72 -45.06
CA ILE A 113 -9.41 7.12 -46.24
C ILE A 113 -8.85 7.73 -47.53
N ASP A 114 -8.41 6.87 -48.45
CA ASP A 114 -8.15 7.19 -49.85
C ASP A 114 -9.33 6.75 -50.71
N SER A 115 -10.10 7.74 -51.17
CA SER A 115 -11.26 7.57 -52.05
C SER A 115 -10.94 7.81 -53.53
N SER A 116 -9.66 7.86 -53.92
CA SER A 116 -9.26 8.14 -55.30
C SER A 116 -9.52 6.99 -56.29
N GLY A 117 -9.76 5.77 -55.79
CA GLY A 117 -10.02 4.55 -56.56
C GLY A 117 -11.49 4.14 -56.66
N SER A 118 -11.74 3.02 -57.35
CA SER A 118 -13.07 2.38 -57.42
C SER A 118 -13.46 1.70 -56.11
N ASP A 119 -12.44 1.25 -55.37
CA ASP A 119 -12.52 0.61 -54.06
C ASP A 119 -11.74 1.53 -53.10
N PRO A 120 -12.36 2.08 -52.06
CA PRO A 120 -11.66 2.85 -51.04
C PRO A 120 -10.55 2.03 -50.36
N THR A 121 -9.55 2.71 -49.83
CA THR A 121 -8.51 2.09 -49.02
C THR A 121 -8.23 2.99 -47.83
N GLY A 122 -8.23 2.42 -46.63
CA GLY A 122 -8.33 3.20 -45.44
C GLY A 122 -8.10 2.38 -44.18
N PHE A 123 -8.00 3.09 -43.07
CA PHE A 123 -8.03 2.51 -41.75
C PHE A 123 -8.79 3.41 -40.81
N ASP A 124 -9.42 2.80 -39.82
CA ASP A 124 -9.93 3.46 -38.64
C ASP A 124 -9.41 2.75 -37.39
N GLY A 125 -9.33 3.48 -36.31
CA GLY A 125 -8.81 2.98 -35.04
C GLY A 125 -9.40 3.73 -33.87
N TYR A 126 -9.78 2.96 -32.87
CA TYR A 126 -10.18 3.40 -31.55
C TYR A 126 -9.27 2.70 -30.53
N LEU A 127 -8.70 3.48 -29.62
CA LEU A 127 -7.96 2.97 -28.48
C LEU A 127 -8.44 3.74 -27.25
N SER A 128 -8.99 3.07 -26.25
CA SER A 128 -9.21 3.67 -24.93
C SER A 128 -8.43 2.96 -23.84
N VAL A 129 -8.12 3.75 -22.81
CA VAL A 129 -7.53 3.30 -21.56
C VAL A 129 -8.35 3.92 -20.46
N ASP A 130 -8.92 3.07 -19.61
CA ASP A 130 -9.73 3.45 -18.47
C ASP A 130 -9.02 2.87 -17.24
N SER A 131 -8.63 3.72 -16.29
CA SER A 131 -7.91 3.30 -15.09
C SER A 131 -8.55 3.86 -13.84
N GLU A 132 -8.71 3.00 -12.84
CA GLU A 132 -9.23 3.37 -11.54
C GLU A 132 -8.15 3.09 -10.49
N ASN A 133 -7.95 4.04 -9.58
CA ASN A 133 -7.11 3.85 -8.40
C ASN A 133 -7.86 4.38 -7.18
N ALA A 134 -8.07 3.51 -6.19
CA ALA A 134 -8.74 3.85 -4.96
C ALA A 134 -7.95 3.35 -3.76
N VAL A 135 -7.80 4.19 -2.74
CA VAL A 135 -7.19 3.85 -1.45
C VAL A 135 -8.02 4.46 -0.33
N ALA A 136 -8.37 3.65 0.66
CA ALA A 136 -8.95 4.07 1.92
C ALA A 136 -8.08 3.53 3.05
N VAL A 137 -7.57 4.44 3.90
CA VAL A 137 -6.84 4.08 5.12
C VAL A 137 -7.55 4.72 6.29
N ASP A 138 -7.74 3.96 7.36
CA ASP A 138 -8.16 4.49 8.65
C ASP A 138 -7.19 3.99 9.72
N VAL A 139 -6.68 4.92 10.53
CA VAL A 139 -5.84 4.65 11.68
C VAL A 139 -6.50 5.30 12.89
N ASN A 140 -6.85 4.51 13.89
CA ASN A 140 -7.24 5.01 15.20
C ASN A 140 -6.10 4.73 16.17
N MET A 141 -5.63 5.75 16.88
CA MET A 141 -4.58 5.64 17.87
C MET A 141 -5.09 6.14 19.22
N ILE A 142 -4.92 5.35 20.28
CA ILE A 142 -5.26 5.71 21.65
C ILE A 142 -3.99 5.72 22.49
N GLU A 143 -3.60 6.89 22.97
CA GLU A 143 -2.46 7.06 23.87
C GLU A 143 -2.93 7.13 25.32
N TYR A 144 -2.25 6.43 26.21
CA TYR A 144 -2.53 6.41 27.64
C TYR A 144 -1.54 7.29 28.40
N LEU A 145 -2.02 8.36 29.03
CA LEU A 145 -1.18 9.44 29.58
C LEU A 145 -1.53 9.74 31.05
N ASP A 146 -0.55 10.14 31.87
CA ASP A 146 -0.81 10.71 33.20
C ASP A 146 -1.00 12.24 33.18
N ASP A 147 -1.32 12.83 34.34
CA ASP A 147 -1.52 14.28 34.49
C ASP A 147 -0.30 15.14 34.09
N ASP A 148 0.90 14.54 34.09
CA ASP A 148 2.16 15.18 33.69
C ASP A 148 2.50 14.91 32.20
N TYR A 149 1.59 14.28 31.45
CA TYR A 149 1.77 13.84 30.05
C TYR A 149 2.87 12.80 29.85
N ASN A 150 3.17 11.99 30.87
CA ASN A 150 4.00 10.80 30.66
C ASN A 150 3.16 9.70 29.99
N LEU A 151 3.72 9.08 28.95
CA LEU A 151 3.11 8.02 28.18
C LEU A 151 3.27 6.67 28.90
N TYR A 152 2.22 5.87 28.90
CA TYR A 152 2.19 4.50 29.43
C TYR A 152 2.14 3.45 28.31
N GLY A 153 1.49 3.78 27.21
CA GLY A 153 1.32 2.87 26.09
C GLY A 153 0.44 3.47 25.01
N ILE A 154 0.34 2.76 23.89
CA ILE A 154 -0.43 3.15 22.73
C ILE A 154 -1.20 1.93 22.22
N ASP A 155 -2.47 2.10 21.91
CA ASP A 155 -3.24 1.15 21.10
C ASP A 155 -3.45 1.73 19.71
N MET A 156 -3.36 0.89 18.69
CA MET A 156 -3.60 1.27 17.31
C MET A 156 -4.51 0.26 16.62
N ASP A 157 -5.56 0.76 15.98
CA ASP A 157 -6.39 0.02 15.04
C ASP A 157 -6.14 0.58 13.63
N PHE A 158 -5.78 -0.29 12.70
CA PHE A 158 -5.48 0.04 11.31
C PHE A 158 -6.41 -0.71 10.37
N SER A 159 -6.90 -0.03 9.33
CA SER A 159 -7.54 -0.67 8.19
C SER A 159 -7.10 -0.03 6.88
N LEU A 160 -7.02 -0.85 5.84
CA LEU A 160 -6.63 -0.46 4.49
C LEU A 160 -7.51 -1.18 3.47
N ALA A 161 -8.04 -0.45 2.50
CA ALA A 161 -8.58 -0.99 1.28
C ALA A 161 -7.95 -0.25 0.10
N SER A 162 -7.27 -0.98 -0.79
CA SER A 162 -6.63 -0.45 -1.98
C SER A 162 -7.07 -1.26 -3.18
N GLU A 163 -7.43 -0.57 -4.26
CA GLU A 163 -7.82 -1.15 -5.54
C GLU A 163 -7.16 -0.38 -6.66
N VAL A 164 -6.56 -1.09 -7.61
CA VAL A 164 -6.03 -0.53 -8.84
C VAL A 164 -6.52 -1.38 -10.00
N SER A 165 -7.18 -0.76 -10.97
CA SER A 165 -7.61 -1.42 -12.19
C SER A 165 -7.22 -0.61 -13.41
N VAL A 166 -6.95 -1.33 -14.50
CA VAL A 166 -6.75 -0.72 -15.82
C VAL A 166 -7.40 -1.60 -16.88
N GLU A 167 -8.15 -0.97 -17.75
CA GLU A 167 -8.82 -1.56 -18.89
C GLU A 167 -8.33 -0.87 -20.16
N TYR A 168 -7.98 -1.68 -21.16
CA TYR A 168 -7.61 -1.25 -22.49
C TYR A 168 -8.65 -1.79 -23.46
N GLN A 169 -9.19 -0.92 -24.30
CA GLN A 169 -10.03 -1.31 -25.42
C GLN A 169 -9.38 -0.85 -26.71
N MET A 170 -9.25 -1.75 -27.68
CA MET A 170 -8.76 -1.45 -29.02
C MET A 170 -9.72 -1.99 -30.06
N ASP A 171 -10.13 -1.13 -30.98
CA ASP A 171 -10.85 -1.48 -32.20
C ASP A 171 -10.09 -0.90 -33.39
N ALA A 172 -9.88 -1.68 -34.44
CA ALA A 172 -9.17 -1.24 -35.63
C ALA A 172 -9.79 -1.86 -36.89
N GLY A 173 -10.18 -1.01 -37.84
CA GLY A 173 -10.68 -1.41 -39.16
C GLY A 173 -9.63 -1.17 -40.24
N LEU A 174 -9.51 -2.10 -41.18
CA LEU A 174 -8.75 -1.95 -42.42
C LEU A 174 -9.68 -2.21 -43.60
N GLU A 175 -9.75 -1.25 -44.53
CA GLU A 175 -10.46 -1.43 -45.81
C GLU A 175 -9.46 -1.36 -46.97
N GLY A 176 -9.65 -2.22 -47.97
CA GLY A 176 -8.84 -2.18 -49.18
C GLY A 176 -9.14 -3.30 -50.15
N ALA A 177 -8.98 -3.02 -51.44
CA ALA A 177 -9.22 -3.99 -52.51
C ALA A 177 -10.61 -4.67 -52.49
N GLY A 178 -11.62 -3.99 -51.93
CA GLY A 178 -12.97 -4.50 -51.76
C GLY A 178 -13.15 -5.50 -50.61
N GLU A 179 -12.16 -5.62 -49.73
CA GLU A 179 -12.19 -6.43 -48.51
C GLU A 179 -12.11 -5.51 -47.28
N GLU A 180 -12.72 -5.97 -46.17
CA GLU A 180 -12.69 -5.33 -44.86
C GLU A 180 -12.11 -6.32 -43.84
N PHE A 181 -11.27 -5.83 -42.93
CA PHE A 181 -10.71 -6.59 -41.83
C PHE A 181 -10.78 -5.78 -40.55
N ASP A 182 -11.57 -6.25 -39.59
CA ASP A 182 -11.75 -5.60 -38.30
C ASP A 182 -11.03 -6.39 -37.20
N PHE A 183 -10.42 -5.67 -36.27
CA PHE A 183 -9.78 -6.23 -35.10
C PHE A 183 -10.27 -5.53 -33.85
N ALA A 184 -10.87 -6.29 -32.93
CA ALA A 184 -11.24 -5.82 -31.60
C ALA A 184 -10.47 -6.58 -30.52
N LEU A 185 -10.18 -5.91 -29.42
CA LEU A 185 -9.57 -6.51 -28.24
C LEU A 185 -9.93 -5.68 -27.02
N LYS A 186 -10.38 -6.38 -25.97
CA LYS A 186 -10.50 -5.80 -24.64
C LYS A 186 -9.60 -6.54 -23.68
N PHE A 187 -8.79 -5.80 -22.94
CA PHE A 187 -7.83 -6.32 -21.97
C PHE A 187 -7.98 -5.57 -20.65
N GLY A 188 -8.25 -6.28 -19.56
CA GLY A 188 -8.37 -5.72 -18.22
C GLY A 188 -7.40 -6.39 -17.25
N THR A 189 -6.88 -5.61 -16.31
CA THR A 189 -6.21 -6.16 -15.13
C THR A 189 -6.55 -5.36 -13.89
N GLY A 190 -6.69 -6.05 -12.77
CA GLY A 190 -6.96 -5.46 -11.47
C GLY A 190 -6.06 -6.06 -10.39
N PHE A 191 -5.77 -5.27 -9.38
CA PHE A 191 -5.07 -5.65 -8.17
C PHE A 191 -5.77 -5.02 -6.98
N ASP A 192 -6.00 -5.81 -5.93
CA ASP A 192 -6.52 -5.33 -4.67
C ASP A 192 -5.63 -5.77 -3.50
N LEU A 193 -5.57 -4.90 -2.49
CA LEU A 193 -4.97 -5.17 -1.19
C LEU A 193 -5.94 -4.67 -0.14
N ASN A 194 -6.30 -5.56 0.78
CA ASN A 194 -7.28 -5.28 1.80
C ASN A 194 -6.80 -5.80 3.16
N VAL A 195 -6.72 -4.91 4.13
CA VAL A 195 -6.46 -5.18 5.54
C VAL A 195 -7.73 -4.74 6.28
N PRO A 196 -8.70 -5.65 6.52
CA PRO A 196 -9.94 -5.29 7.20
C PRO A 196 -9.72 -4.70 8.58
N GLU A 197 -8.73 -5.24 9.29
CA GLU A 197 -8.35 -4.88 10.65
C GLU A 197 -6.93 -5.39 10.89
N ALA A 198 -6.09 -4.53 11.43
CA ALA A 198 -4.83 -4.87 12.06
C ALA A 198 -4.72 -4.07 13.34
N THR A 199 -4.35 -4.73 14.43
CA THR A 199 -4.21 -4.11 15.75
C THR A 199 -2.75 -4.09 16.15
N ALA A 200 -2.36 -3.08 16.92
CA ALA A 200 -1.08 -3.04 17.60
C ALA A 200 -1.27 -2.45 19.00
N GLU A 201 -0.74 -3.15 19.99
CA GLU A 201 -0.69 -2.75 21.38
C GLU A 201 0.78 -2.56 21.76
N TRP A 202 1.12 -1.34 22.17
CA TRP A 202 2.42 -1.03 22.75
C TRP A 202 2.25 -0.72 24.24
N ARG A 203 3.00 -1.44 25.07
CA ARG A 203 3.09 -1.19 26.52
C ARG A 203 4.54 -0.91 26.88
N LEU A 204 4.78 0.25 27.49
CA LEU A 204 6.09 0.60 28.04
C LEU A 204 6.27 -0.14 29.37
N GLY A 205 7.51 -0.54 29.71
CA GLY A 205 7.83 -1.13 31.01
C GLY A 205 7.66 -0.13 32.17
N GLU A 206 8.02 1.13 31.92
CA GLU A 206 7.76 2.25 32.80
C GLU A 206 7.26 3.48 32.02
N LYS A 207 6.57 4.39 32.70
CA LYS A 207 6.06 5.61 32.08
C LYS A 207 7.19 6.48 31.50
N ALA A 208 7.00 6.99 30.29
CA ALA A 208 8.01 7.76 29.57
C ALA A 208 7.59 9.23 29.35
N PRO A 209 8.44 10.22 29.66
CA PRO A 209 8.15 11.65 29.46
C PRO A 209 8.36 12.11 28.00
N PHE A 210 7.88 11.37 27.01
CA PHE A 210 8.05 11.68 25.58
C PHE A 210 7.66 13.11 25.20
N PHE A 211 6.38 13.46 25.37
CA PHE A 211 5.87 14.78 24.96
C PHE A 211 6.51 15.94 25.74
N PRO A 212 6.68 15.87 27.07
CA PRO A 212 7.42 16.88 27.81
C PRO A 212 8.85 17.10 27.30
N VAL A 213 9.58 16.04 26.97
CA VAL A 213 10.97 16.15 26.49
C VAL A 213 11.03 16.74 25.08
N VAL A 214 10.27 16.18 24.12
CA VAL A 214 10.26 16.65 22.72
C VAL A 214 9.74 18.08 22.58
N SER A 215 8.88 18.54 23.50
CA SER A 215 8.40 19.94 23.50
C SER A 215 9.36 20.93 24.16
N THR A 216 10.35 20.46 24.93
CA THR A 216 11.25 21.31 25.73
C THR A 216 12.62 21.48 25.09
N TYR A 217 13.16 20.41 24.53
CA TYR A 217 14.53 20.37 23.99
C TYR A 217 14.50 20.49 22.46
N GLU A 218 15.59 21.01 21.87
CA GLU A 218 15.69 21.20 20.42
C GLU A 218 16.21 19.94 19.72
N ASP A 219 17.03 19.17 20.44
CA ASP A 219 17.63 17.92 19.98
C ASP A 219 17.37 16.85 21.03
N VAL A 220 16.73 15.76 20.61
CA VAL A 220 16.29 14.69 21.51
C VAL A 220 16.68 13.36 20.91
N GLU A 221 17.55 12.64 21.61
CA GLU A 221 17.86 11.24 21.34
C GLU A 221 16.98 10.36 22.23
N ILE A 222 16.37 9.33 21.66
CA ILE A 222 15.52 8.38 22.38
C ILE A 222 16.03 6.99 22.10
N GLU A 223 16.31 6.22 23.15
CA GLU A 223 16.83 4.86 23.03
C GLU A 223 16.11 3.93 24.02
N CYS A 224 15.99 2.66 23.64
CA CYS A 224 15.54 1.62 24.54
C CYS A 224 16.66 1.27 25.52
N ALA A 225 16.30 1.12 26.80
CA ALA A 225 17.22 0.67 27.82
C ALA A 225 16.48 -0.03 28.97
N ASP A 226 17.16 -0.93 29.65
CA ASP A 226 16.66 -1.60 30.86
C ASP A 226 16.34 -0.64 32.02
N ASP A 227 16.93 0.56 32.04
CA ASP A 227 16.74 1.55 33.09
C ASP A 227 16.32 2.88 32.48
N ALA A 228 15.09 3.34 32.78
CA ALA A 228 14.60 4.63 32.33
C ALA A 228 15.43 5.79 32.92
N ALA A 229 15.90 6.70 32.06
CA ALA A 229 16.74 7.83 32.45
C ALA A 229 16.57 9.02 31.50
N LEU A 230 16.76 10.24 32.03
CA LEU A 230 16.80 11.47 31.24
C LEU A 230 18.09 12.23 31.56
N THR A 231 18.98 12.33 30.58
CA THR A 231 20.17 13.19 30.63
C THR A 231 19.95 14.43 29.78
N THR A 232 20.46 15.58 30.24
CA THR A 232 20.23 16.86 29.57
C THR A 232 21.52 17.67 29.54
N SER A 233 21.79 18.28 28.39
CA SER A 233 22.97 19.10 28.15
C SER A 233 22.61 20.32 27.31
N GLY A 234 22.34 21.45 27.97
CA GLY A 234 21.97 22.67 27.26
C GLY A 234 20.60 22.53 26.59
N SER A 235 20.57 22.45 25.26
CA SER A 235 19.37 22.27 24.44
C SER A 235 19.15 20.82 23.99
N GLU A 236 20.05 19.92 24.37
CA GLU A 236 20.03 18.49 24.04
C GLU A 236 19.47 17.68 25.21
N ALA A 237 18.74 16.60 24.91
CA ALA A 237 18.30 15.61 25.88
C ALA A 237 18.44 14.19 25.33
N ASP A 238 18.94 13.28 26.16
CA ASP A 238 18.94 11.84 25.87
C ASP A 238 17.91 11.19 26.80
N LEU A 239 16.92 10.53 26.21
CA LEU A 239 15.81 9.88 26.88
C LEU A 239 15.92 8.37 26.70
N LYS A 240 16.33 7.69 27.77
CA LYS A 240 16.30 6.25 27.91
C LYS A 240 14.94 5.81 28.43
N ILE A 241 14.31 4.84 27.77
CA ILE A 241 13.01 4.31 28.16
C ILE A 241 13.02 2.79 28.19
N GLU A 242 12.25 2.23 29.11
CA GLU A 242 11.93 0.81 29.10
C GLU A 242 10.86 0.57 28.03
N CYS A 243 11.31 0.29 26.81
CA CYS A 243 10.45 0.26 25.63
C CYS A 243 9.39 -0.84 25.66
N GLY A 244 9.59 -1.90 26.44
CA GLY A 244 8.65 -3.02 26.52
C GLY A 244 8.45 -3.73 25.17
N THR A 245 7.27 -4.32 25.00
CA THR A 245 6.92 -5.17 23.86
C THR A 245 5.80 -4.52 23.06
N LEU A 246 5.86 -4.69 21.74
CA LEU A 246 4.81 -4.34 20.79
C LEU A 246 4.19 -5.64 20.28
N GLU A 247 2.88 -5.81 20.45
CA GLU A 247 2.14 -6.99 20.01
C GLU A 247 0.91 -6.62 19.19
N GLY A 248 0.43 -7.53 18.35
CA GLY A 248 -0.70 -7.23 17.49
C GLY A 248 -1.23 -8.41 16.69
N ASP A 249 -2.37 -8.19 16.07
CA ASP A 249 -3.00 -9.12 15.15
C ASP A 249 -3.16 -8.47 13.77
N TYR A 250 -3.19 -9.27 12.72
CA TYR A 250 -3.51 -8.79 11.37
C TYR A 250 -4.40 -9.76 10.60
N SER A 251 -5.20 -9.19 9.71
CA SER A 251 -5.90 -9.89 8.65
C SER A 251 -5.61 -9.17 7.34
N VAL A 252 -5.11 -9.87 6.34
CA VAL A 252 -4.77 -9.29 5.03
C VAL A 252 -5.23 -10.20 3.91
N SER A 253 -5.74 -9.63 2.84
CA SER A 253 -6.03 -10.29 1.57
C SER A 253 -5.48 -9.48 0.41
N THR A 254 -5.02 -10.19 -0.62
CA THR A 254 -4.64 -9.59 -1.90
C THR A 254 -5.22 -10.41 -3.03
N GLY A 255 -5.90 -9.72 -3.94
CA GLY A 255 -6.47 -10.30 -5.14
C GLY A 255 -5.83 -9.75 -6.41
N PHE A 256 -5.95 -10.53 -7.48
CA PHE A 256 -5.66 -10.05 -8.82
C PHE A 256 -6.72 -10.54 -9.81
N THR A 257 -6.92 -9.76 -10.86
CA THR A 257 -7.74 -10.12 -12.01
C THR A 257 -7.00 -9.84 -13.32
N PHE A 258 -7.26 -10.69 -14.30
CA PHE A 258 -6.82 -10.57 -15.68
C PHE A 258 -7.98 -11.01 -16.58
N ASP A 259 -8.35 -10.16 -17.53
CA ASP A 259 -9.43 -10.42 -18.46
C ASP A 259 -8.98 -10.07 -19.89
N LEU A 260 -9.31 -10.96 -20.84
CA LEU A 260 -9.08 -10.78 -22.26
C LEU A 260 -10.33 -11.24 -23.00
N SER A 261 -10.98 -10.34 -23.73
CA SER A 261 -12.21 -10.61 -24.46
C SER A 261 -12.21 -9.94 -25.83
N ASP A 262 -13.27 -10.23 -26.60
CA ASP A 262 -13.59 -9.58 -27.87
C ASP A 262 -12.59 -9.83 -29.00
N ILE A 263 -11.73 -10.86 -28.85
CA ILE A 263 -10.85 -11.30 -29.92
C ILE A 263 -11.71 -11.77 -31.11
N PRO A 264 -11.48 -11.25 -32.34
CA PRO A 264 -12.26 -11.58 -33.54
C PRO A 264 -11.86 -12.96 -34.06
N THR A 265 -12.28 -14.02 -33.38
CA THR A 265 -11.90 -15.41 -33.69
C THR A 265 -12.40 -15.87 -35.06
N GLU A 266 -13.49 -15.27 -35.58
CA GLU A 266 -13.99 -15.49 -36.94
C GLU A 266 -12.98 -15.18 -38.05
N ASN A 267 -12.13 -14.17 -37.85
CA ASN A 267 -11.10 -13.79 -38.82
C ASN A 267 -10.03 -14.88 -38.98
N PHE A 268 -9.95 -15.80 -38.01
CA PHE A 268 -9.06 -16.95 -38.02
C PHE A 268 -9.78 -18.27 -38.35
N GLY A 269 -11.03 -18.20 -38.81
CA GLY A 269 -11.83 -19.36 -39.21
C GLY A 269 -12.37 -20.19 -38.04
N MET A 270 -12.49 -19.56 -36.86
CA MET A 270 -13.07 -20.14 -35.66
C MET A 270 -14.49 -19.58 -35.43
N ASP A 271 -15.31 -20.22 -34.59
CA ASP A 271 -16.60 -19.63 -34.16
C ASP A 271 -16.36 -18.35 -33.34
N ALA A 272 -17.27 -17.39 -33.42
CA ALA A 272 -17.20 -16.12 -32.68
C ALA A 272 -17.23 -16.35 -31.15
N GLY A 273 -16.46 -15.56 -30.41
CA GLY A 273 -16.39 -15.63 -28.93
C GLY A 273 -15.74 -16.91 -28.39
N LEU A 274 -14.90 -17.58 -29.19
CA LEU A 274 -14.24 -18.82 -28.75
C LEU A 274 -13.03 -18.60 -27.83
N LEU A 275 -12.51 -17.37 -27.75
CA LEU A 275 -11.30 -17.05 -27.01
C LEU A 275 -11.53 -15.86 -26.09
N ASP A 276 -12.19 -16.14 -24.96
CA ASP A 276 -12.23 -15.26 -23.81
C ASP A 276 -11.41 -15.91 -22.68
N ILE A 277 -10.52 -15.14 -22.06
CA ILE A 277 -9.67 -15.59 -20.96
C ILE A 277 -9.96 -14.71 -19.76
N SER A 278 -10.34 -15.32 -18.64
CA SER A 278 -10.45 -14.65 -17.35
C SER A 278 -9.70 -15.46 -16.31
N ILE A 279 -8.80 -14.80 -15.59
CA ILE A 279 -7.98 -15.38 -14.52
C ILE A 279 -8.11 -14.47 -13.32
N SER A 280 -8.50 -15.03 -12.18
CA SER A 280 -8.50 -14.35 -10.90
C SER A 280 -8.07 -15.32 -9.81
N ASP A 281 -7.40 -14.78 -8.80
CA ASP A 281 -7.09 -15.49 -7.57
C ASP A 281 -7.05 -14.49 -6.41
N GLU A 282 -7.21 -15.00 -5.20
CA GLU A 282 -7.13 -14.22 -3.96
C GLU A 282 -6.37 -15.03 -2.91
N ILE A 283 -5.37 -14.39 -2.29
CA ILE A 283 -4.60 -14.98 -1.21
C ILE A 283 -4.88 -14.16 0.04
N SER A 284 -5.21 -14.84 1.14
CA SER A 284 -5.40 -14.22 2.44
C SER A 284 -4.51 -14.85 3.50
N SER A 285 -4.16 -14.04 4.50
CA SER A 285 -3.38 -14.45 5.66
C SER A 285 -3.88 -13.71 6.89
N THR A 286 -3.86 -14.41 8.01
CA THR A 286 -4.18 -13.86 9.33
C THR A 286 -3.14 -14.38 10.30
N GLY A 287 -2.70 -13.55 11.24
CA GLY A 287 -1.73 -13.94 12.24
C GLY A 287 -1.67 -12.97 13.39
N GLY A 288 -0.94 -13.37 14.42
CA GLY A 288 -0.51 -12.49 15.49
C GLY A 288 1.02 -12.37 15.45
N TRP A 289 1.52 -11.29 16.04
CA TRP A 289 2.95 -10.99 16.14
C TRP A 289 3.23 -10.30 17.47
N ASP A 290 4.43 -10.51 17.97
CA ASP A 290 5.01 -9.84 19.13
C ASP A 290 6.48 -9.55 18.82
N THR A 291 6.96 -8.37 19.22
CA THR A 291 8.36 -8.00 19.08
C THR A 291 8.77 -7.14 20.27
N ASP A 292 9.97 -7.39 20.78
CA ASP A 292 10.59 -6.43 21.68
C ASP A 292 10.85 -5.14 20.89
N MET A 293 10.54 -3.99 21.49
CA MET A 293 10.60 -2.71 20.80
C MET A 293 12.06 -2.27 20.54
N GLU A 294 13.02 -2.75 21.32
CA GLU A 294 14.45 -2.58 21.05
C GLU A 294 14.83 -3.23 19.71
N ASP A 295 14.46 -4.51 19.52
CA ASP A 295 14.67 -5.23 18.25
C ASP A 295 13.99 -4.53 17.06
N PHE A 296 12.79 -3.97 17.26
CA PHE A 296 12.08 -3.23 16.20
C PHE A 296 12.80 -1.97 15.77
N LEU A 297 13.40 -1.22 16.71
CA LEU A 297 14.12 0.01 16.41
C LEU A 297 15.52 -0.26 15.84
N GLU A 298 16.17 -1.35 16.24
CA GLU A 298 17.48 -1.76 15.70
C GLU A 298 17.38 -2.38 14.29
N ALA A 299 16.22 -2.95 13.92
CA ALA A 299 16.01 -3.57 12.61
C ALA A 299 16.20 -2.61 11.41
N ASP A 300 16.12 -1.29 11.63
CA ASP A 300 16.37 -0.27 10.59
C ASP A 300 17.87 0.11 10.47
N ASP A 301 18.72 -0.23 11.45
CA ASP A 301 20.16 0.12 11.44
C ASP A 301 21.06 -0.97 10.82
N ASP A 302 20.58 -2.21 10.70
CA ASP A 302 21.35 -3.35 10.19
C ASP A 302 21.41 -3.46 8.65
N ASP A 303 20.69 -2.60 7.91
CA ASP A 303 20.69 -2.61 6.44
C ASP A 303 21.95 -2.00 5.79
N ASP A 304 22.96 -1.56 6.58
CA ASP A 304 24.22 -0.99 6.07
C ASP A 304 25.49 -1.86 6.31
N GLU A 305 25.35 -3.07 6.87
CA GLU A 305 26.46 -4.05 6.95
C GLU A 305 26.10 -5.32 6.16
N SER A 306 26.28 -5.28 4.84
CA SER A 306 26.32 -6.47 3.99
C SER A 306 27.53 -7.33 4.35
N ASP A 307 27.41 -8.16 5.39
CA ASP A 307 28.44 -9.11 5.78
C ASP A 307 28.31 -10.40 4.95
N ASP A 308 29.25 -10.55 4.02
CA ASP A 308 29.52 -11.74 3.22
C ASP A 308 29.79 -12.96 4.14
N HIS A 309 28.75 -13.70 4.52
CA HIS A 309 28.87 -15.07 5.00
C HIS A 309 28.31 -16.05 3.98
N HIS A 310 29.16 -16.36 2.98
CA HIS A 310 29.13 -17.60 2.21
C HIS A 310 29.19 -18.80 3.16
N ASP A 311 28.06 -19.48 3.40
CA ASP A 311 28.06 -20.82 3.96
C ASP A 311 27.97 -21.84 2.81
N GLU A 312 29.14 -22.33 2.37
CA GLU A 312 29.24 -23.55 1.58
C GLU A 312 29.25 -24.75 2.53
N SER A 313 28.13 -25.48 2.61
CA SER A 313 28.19 -26.89 3.01
C SER A 313 27.14 -27.73 2.28
N ASP A 314 27.46 -28.06 1.03
CA ASP A 314 26.94 -29.24 0.33
C ASP A 314 27.73 -30.47 0.77
N GLU A 315 27.20 -31.31 1.67
CA GLU A 315 27.60 -32.72 1.72
C GLU A 315 26.39 -33.67 1.93
N HIS A 316 26.11 -34.41 0.86
CA HIS A 316 25.21 -35.55 0.79
C HIS A 316 25.46 -36.61 1.87
N HIS A 317 24.45 -36.93 2.69
CA HIS A 317 24.42 -38.14 3.50
C HIS A 317 23.74 -39.30 2.75
N HIS A 318 24.52 -40.34 2.43
CA HIS A 318 24.04 -41.65 1.99
C HIS A 318 24.49 -42.74 2.98
N HIS A 319 23.48 -43.43 3.54
CA HIS A 319 23.44 -44.72 4.24
C HIS A 319 24.48 -45.09 5.32
N GLY A 320 23.93 -45.35 6.51
CA GLY A 320 24.62 -45.91 7.66
C GLY A 320 24.87 -47.41 7.58
N ASP A 321 26.00 -47.81 8.16
CA ASP A 321 26.37 -49.21 8.44
C ASP A 321 25.85 -49.62 9.82
N GLY A 322 25.10 -50.73 9.84
CA GLY A 322 24.73 -51.46 11.05
C GLY A 322 25.53 -52.76 11.15
N ASP A 323 26.28 -52.90 12.23
CA ASP A 323 27.02 -54.11 12.63
C ASP A 323 26.08 -55.29 12.92
N TYR A 324 26.37 -56.45 12.34
CA TYR A 324 25.98 -57.77 12.88
C TYR A 324 27.13 -58.77 12.78
N HIS A 325 27.41 -59.39 13.93
CA HIS A 325 28.41 -60.41 14.22
C HIS A 325 28.51 -61.58 13.23
N HIS A 326 29.73 -62.08 13.01
CA HIS A 326 30.02 -63.53 13.07
C HIS A 326 31.49 -63.80 13.39
N GLU A 327 31.74 -64.53 14.48
CA GLU A 327 33.03 -65.16 14.80
C GLU A 327 33.32 -66.31 13.82
N HIS A 328 34.60 -66.48 13.45
CA HIS A 328 35.17 -67.79 13.18
C HIS A 328 36.69 -67.81 13.41
N SER A 329 37.10 -68.62 14.39
CA SER A 329 38.48 -68.95 14.75
C SER A 329 39.13 -69.92 13.77
N GLY A 330 40.44 -69.78 13.58
CA GLY A 330 41.27 -70.64 12.72
C GLY A 330 41.93 -71.83 13.43
N ASP A 331 42.36 -72.73 12.54
CA ASP A 331 43.48 -73.67 12.58
C ASP A 331 43.40 -75.04 13.31
N ASP A 332 43.60 -76.06 12.47
CA ASP A 332 44.61 -77.14 12.54
C ASP A 332 44.18 -78.62 12.65
N GLU A 333 45.03 -79.46 12.03
CA GLU A 333 44.86 -80.86 11.61
C GLU A 333 44.79 -81.97 12.70
N SER A 334 44.45 -83.17 12.20
CA SER A 334 44.28 -84.52 12.75
C SER A 334 45.06 -85.05 13.98
N THR A 335 44.35 -85.98 14.66
CA THR A 335 44.75 -87.07 15.59
C THR A 335 45.23 -86.73 16.99
#